data_AF-A0A954U062-F1
#
_entry.id   AF-A0A954U062-F1
#
_cell.length_a   1.000
_cell.length_b   1.000
_cell.length_c   1.000
_cell.angle_alpha   90.00
_cell.angle_beta   90.00
_cell.angle_gamma   90.00
#
_symmetry.space_group_name_H-M   'P 1'
#
loop_
_entity.id
_entity.type
_entity.pdbx_description
1 polymer ?
#
loop_
_entity_poly.entity_id
_entity_poly.type
_entity_poly.pdbx_seq_one_letter_code
_entity_poly.pdbx_strand_id
1 'polypeptide(L)'
;MTNQENARGGRPNRGSRGSRPAQVDTPSQQRPTGAESQMADAATVAWMLTLMSTLSAEALGLVTRGLALGGGSERLQVLSGTLLLVAVLSGVILLVLTGITLRVRRNPPPRPIVVLSIVSGCLPMVTTALIVSR
;
A
#
# COMPACT_ATOMS: atom_id res chain seq x y z
N MET A 1 34.70 77.61 18.01
CA MET A 1 35.83 76.67 17.95
C MET A 1 35.37 75.47 17.13
N THR A 2 35.65 75.53 15.81
CA THR A 2 36.56 74.59 15.10
C THR A 2 35.80 73.31 14.72
N ASN A 3 35.12 73.23 13.57
CA ASN A 3 35.63 73.14 12.19
C ASN A 3 36.52 71.90 12.00
N GLN A 4 36.01 70.90 11.25
CA GLN A 4 36.68 69.76 10.56
C GLN A 4 35.68 68.60 10.46
N GLU A 5 35.55 67.75 9.45
CA GLU A 5 36.28 67.47 8.22
C GLU A 5 35.51 66.29 7.61
N ASN A 6 34.71 66.51 6.58
CA ASN A 6 35.03 66.08 5.22
C ASN A 6 36.05 64.93 5.15
N ALA A 7 35.59 63.68 5.19
CA ALA A 7 36.36 62.59 4.61
C ALA A 7 35.47 61.45 4.12
N ARG A 8 35.25 61.47 2.80
CA ARG A 8 35.59 60.37 1.89
C ARG A 8 35.02 58.99 2.20
N GLY A 9 34.19 58.51 1.29
CA GLY A 9 33.99 57.07 1.19
C GLY A 9 32.94 56.64 0.18
N GLY A 10 33.01 57.15 -1.05
CA GLY A 10 32.24 56.59 -2.17
C GLY A 10 32.52 55.10 -2.28
N ARG A 11 31.50 54.28 -1.99
CA ARG A 11 31.63 52.83 -2.11
C ARG A 11 31.45 52.43 -3.58
N PRO A 12 32.35 51.59 -4.11
CA PRO A 12 32.31 51.18 -5.50
C PRO A 12 31.10 50.29 -5.78
N ASN A 13 30.45 50.63 -6.89
CA ASN A 13 29.44 49.86 -7.62
C ASN A 13 30.00 48.46 -7.92
N ARG A 14 29.73 47.50 -7.03
CA ARG A 14 30.18 46.12 -7.15
C ARG A 14 29.20 45.40 -8.06
N GLY A 15 29.57 45.29 -9.33
CA GLY A 15 28.81 44.60 -10.36
C GLY A 15 28.28 43.26 -9.87
N SER A 16 26.97 43.09 -10.00
CA SER A 16 26.22 41.85 -9.83
C SER A 16 26.63 40.87 -10.93
N ARG A 17 27.86 40.34 -10.81
CA ARG A 17 28.37 39.26 -11.66
C ARG A 17 27.63 37.99 -11.25
N GLY A 18 26.88 37.48 -12.22
CA GLY A 18 25.99 36.33 -12.08
C GLY A 18 26.62 35.19 -11.31
N SER A 19 26.09 34.95 -10.12
CA SER A 19 26.21 33.66 -9.46
C SER A 19 25.12 32.79 -10.07
N ARG A 20 25.42 32.17 -11.22
CA ARG A 20 24.69 30.97 -11.64
C ARG A 20 24.83 30.00 -10.47
N PRO A 21 23.75 29.65 -9.76
CA PRO A 21 23.86 28.64 -8.72
C PRO A 21 24.45 27.41 -9.38
N ALA A 22 25.53 26.88 -8.80
CA ALA A 22 26.09 25.60 -9.18
C ALA A 22 24.91 24.64 -9.28
N GLN A 23 24.59 24.28 -10.52
CA GLN A 23 23.61 23.28 -10.83
C GLN A 23 24.22 22.01 -10.26
N VAL A 24 23.85 21.69 -9.02
CA VAL A 24 24.14 20.41 -8.41
C VAL A 24 23.51 19.42 -9.37
N ASP A 25 24.36 18.77 -10.15
CA ASP A 25 24.05 17.57 -10.93
C ASP A 25 23.61 16.52 -9.91
N THR A 26 22.38 16.69 -9.45
CA THR A 26 21.62 15.67 -8.76
C THR A 26 21.58 14.57 -9.80
N PRO A 27 22.23 13.41 -9.55
CA PRO A 27 22.35 12.35 -10.54
C PRO A 27 20.96 12.18 -11.10
N SER A 28 20.85 12.45 -12.40
CA SER A 28 19.60 12.39 -13.13
C SER A 28 18.97 11.07 -12.74
N GLN A 29 17.97 11.15 -11.87
CA GLN A 29 17.06 10.05 -11.59
C GLN A 29 16.57 9.69 -12.98
N GLN A 30 17.18 8.65 -13.56
CA GLN A 30 16.68 7.99 -14.74
C GLN A 30 15.27 7.62 -14.33
N ARG A 31 14.30 8.46 -14.71
CA ARG A 31 12.88 8.14 -14.57
C ARG A 31 12.78 6.78 -15.23
N PRO A 32 12.48 5.71 -14.47
CA PRO A 32 12.19 4.44 -15.07
C PRO A 32 11.13 4.73 -16.11
N THR A 33 11.35 4.30 -17.35
CA THR A 33 10.39 4.43 -18.45
C THR A 33 8.99 4.18 -17.89
N GLY A 34 8.15 5.22 -17.85
CA GLY A 34 7.04 5.34 -16.88
C GLY A 34 6.06 4.16 -16.86
N ALA A 35 6.02 3.35 -17.90
CA ALA A 35 5.21 2.15 -17.99
C ALA A 35 5.56 1.07 -16.92
N GLU A 36 6.85 0.84 -16.63
CA GLU A 36 7.26 -0.21 -15.67
C GLU A 36 6.85 0.16 -14.23
N SER A 37 7.04 1.44 -13.86
CA SER A 37 6.64 1.95 -12.54
C SER A 37 5.11 1.91 -12.36
N GLN A 38 4.35 2.25 -13.41
CA GLN A 38 2.88 2.26 -13.34
C GLN A 38 2.29 0.87 -13.14
N MET A 39 2.84 -0.16 -13.81
CA MET A 39 2.37 -1.54 -13.62
C MET A 39 2.65 -2.05 -12.20
N ALA A 40 3.83 -1.75 -11.65
CA ALA A 40 4.18 -2.15 -10.28
C ALA A 40 3.30 -1.48 -9.21
N ASP A 41 2.94 -0.21 -9.42
CA ASP A 41 2.05 0.52 -8.52
C ASP A 41 0.61 0.04 -8.63
N ALA A 42 0.09 -0.15 -9.84
CA ALA A 42 -1.25 -0.70 -10.06
C ALA A 42 -1.40 -2.10 -9.42
N ALA A 43 -0.41 -2.98 -9.59
CA ALA A 43 -0.40 -4.32 -8.98
C ALA A 43 -0.44 -4.26 -7.44
N THR A 44 0.14 -3.22 -6.85
CA THR A 44 0.19 -3.06 -5.38
C THR A 44 -1.11 -2.52 -4.83
N VAL A 45 -1.72 -1.56 -5.53
CA VAL A 45 -3.07 -1.09 -5.19
C VAL A 45 -4.07 -2.23 -5.33
N ALA A 46 -4.01 -2.99 -6.42
CA ALA A 46 -4.86 -4.17 -6.61
C ALA A 46 -4.67 -5.18 -5.47
N TRP A 47 -3.43 -5.50 -5.11
CA TRP A 47 -3.12 -6.40 -3.99
C TRP A 47 -3.70 -5.91 -2.65
N MET A 48 -3.56 -4.63 -2.33
CA MET A 48 -4.11 -4.03 -1.10
C MET A 48 -5.64 -4.04 -1.08
N LEU A 49 -6.28 -3.70 -2.21
CA LEU A 49 -7.73 -3.72 -2.35
C LEU A 49 -8.28 -5.15 -2.23
N THR A 50 -7.60 -6.14 -2.82
CA THR A 50 -7.96 -7.55 -2.64
C THR A 50 -7.84 -7.94 -1.16
N LEU A 51 -6.77 -7.55 -0.47
CA LEU A 51 -6.57 -7.86 0.95
C LEU A 51 -7.71 -7.29 1.81
N MET A 52 -8.05 -6.01 1.62
CA MET A 52 -9.16 -5.37 2.34
C MET A 52 -10.51 -6.02 2.03
N SER A 53 -10.74 -6.39 0.78
CA SER A 53 -11.95 -7.11 0.36
C SER A 53 -12.06 -8.49 1.01
N THR A 54 -10.96 -9.26 1.04
CA THR A 54 -10.90 -10.57 1.70
C THR A 54 -11.19 -10.46 3.19
N LEU A 55 -10.54 -9.52 3.90
CA LEU A 55 -10.79 -9.29 5.32
C LEU A 55 -12.25 -8.90 5.60
N SER A 56 -12.83 -8.04 4.74
CA SER A 56 -14.23 -7.62 4.87
C SER A 56 -15.19 -8.78 4.66
N ALA A 57 -14.97 -9.61 3.63
CA ALA A 57 -15.77 -10.78 3.34
C ALA A 57 -15.68 -11.82 4.48
N GLU A 58 -14.48 -12.05 5.02
CA GLU A 58 -14.27 -12.95 6.14
C GLU A 58 -14.95 -12.45 7.42
N ALA A 59 -14.79 -11.16 7.76
CA ALA A 59 -15.44 -10.55 8.91
C ALA A 59 -16.97 -10.67 8.82
N LEU A 60 -17.56 -10.35 7.66
CA LEU A 60 -18.99 -10.51 7.41
C LEU A 60 -19.44 -11.97 7.49
N GLY A 61 -18.66 -12.90 6.93
CA GLY A 61 -18.92 -14.34 7.01
C GLY A 61 -18.94 -14.87 8.44
N LEU A 62 -17.99 -14.44 9.27
CA LEU A 62 -17.91 -14.81 10.69
C LEU A 62 -19.05 -14.21 11.52
N VAL A 63 -19.36 -12.92 11.31
CA VAL A 63 -20.47 -12.25 12.00
C VAL A 63 -21.80 -12.92 11.65
N THR A 64 -22.07 -13.16 10.37
CA THR A 64 -23.30 -13.85 9.93
C THR A 64 -23.39 -15.28 10.46
N ARG A 65 -22.26 -16.00 10.54
CA ARG A 65 -22.20 -17.33 11.16
C ARG A 65 -22.54 -17.28 12.65
N GLY A 66 -21.96 -16.32 13.39
CA GLY A 66 -22.22 -16.12 14.81
C GLY A 66 -23.70 -15.85 15.08
N LEU A 67 -24.33 -15.01 14.26
CA LEU A 67 -25.77 -14.75 14.32
C LEU A 67 -26.61 -15.98 13.98
N ALA A 68 -26.18 -16.80 13.01
CA ALA A 68 -26.87 -18.04 12.66
C ALA A 68 -26.86 -19.06 13.82
N LEU A 69 -25.74 -19.18 14.54
CA LEU A 69 -25.63 -20.07 15.71
C LEU A 69 -26.50 -19.62 16.89
N GLY A 70 -26.79 -18.31 17.00
CA GLY A 70 -27.66 -17.74 18.04
C GLY A 70 -29.16 -17.94 17.81
N GLY A 71 -29.57 -18.81 16.89
CA GLY A 71 -30.99 -19.03 16.54
C GLY A 71 -31.44 -18.30 15.27
N GLY A 72 -30.50 -17.93 14.39
CA GLY A 72 -30.81 -17.30 13.11
C GLY A 72 -31.53 -18.25 12.14
N SER A 73 -32.29 -17.66 11.21
CA SER A 73 -32.99 -18.39 10.13
C SER A 73 -32.03 -19.21 9.26
N GLU A 74 -32.53 -20.31 8.68
CA GLU A 74 -31.84 -21.13 7.68
C GLU A 74 -31.24 -20.30 6.52
N ARG A 75 -31.88 -19.20 6.15
CA ARG A 75 -31.35 -18.25 5.14
C ARG A 75 -30.01 -17.64 5.54
N LEU A 76 -29.78 -17.37 6.83
CA LEU A 76 -28.49 -16.87 7.32
C LEU A 76 -27.41 -17.95 7.25
N GLN A 77 -27.77 -19.23 7.39
CA GLN A 77 -26.80 -20.32 7.26
C GLN A 77 -26.31 -20.44 5.82
N VAL A 78 -27.21 -20.37 4.84
CA VAL A 78 -26.85 -20.38 3.42
C VAL A 78 -26.05 -19.14 3.02
N LEU A 79 -26.46 -17.96 3.52
CA LEU A 79 -25.72 -16.71 3.30
C LEU A 79 -24.31 -16.77 3.90
N SER A 80 -24.18 -17.29 5.12
CA SER A 80 -22.87 -17.46 5.77
C SER A 80 -21.97 -18.42 4.98
N GLY A 81 -22.52 -19.54 4.50
CA GLY A 81 -21.78 -20.50 3.67
C GLY A 81 -21.28 -19.90 2.35
N THR A 82 -22.12 -19.12 1.68
CA THR A 82 -21.74 -18.42 0.42
C THR A 82 -20.69 -17.34 0.67
N LEU A 83 -20.80 -16.55 1.75
CA LEU A 83 -19.80 -15.55 2.12
C LEU A 83 -18.45 -16.20 2.46
N LEU A 84 -18.43 -17.32 3.18
CA LEU A 84 -17.21 -18.07 3.47
C LEU A 84 -16.57 -18.64 2.19
N LEU A 85 -17.37 -19.15 1.25
CA LEU A 85 -16.87 -19.62 -0.04
C LEU A 85 -16.21 -18.48 -0.82
N VAL A 86 -16.84 -17.31 -0.88
CA VAL A 86 -16.27 -16.11 -1.51
C VAL A 86 -14.99 -15.68 -0.81
N ALA A 87 -14.94 -15.74 0.53
CA ALA A 87 -13.74 -15.44 1.31
C ALA A 87 -12.59 -16.39 0.92
N VAL A 88 -12.83 -17.70 0.81
CA VAL A 88 -11.83 -18.67 0.35
C VAL A 88 -11.32 -18.36 -1.06
N LEU A 89 -12.23 -18.10 -2.02
CA LEU A 89 -11.83 -17.74 -3.39
C LEU A 89 -10.99 -16.46 -3.41
N SER A 90 -11.40 -15.45 -2.66
CA SER A 90 -10.65 -14.19 -2.55
C SER A 90 -9.29 -14.38 -1.88
N GLY A 91 -9.17 -15.27 -0.89
CA GLY A 91 -7.91 -15.62 -0.23
C GLY A 91 -6.94 -16.32 -1.17
N VAL A 92 -7.42 -17.23 -2.03
CA VAL A 92 -6.59 -17.85 -3.09
C VAL A 92 -6.09 -16.79 -4.07
N ILE A 93 -6.99 -15.90 -4.53
CA ILE A 93 -6.62 -14.79 -5.41
C ILE A 93 -5.58 -13.89 -4.74
N LEU A 94 -5.73 -13.60 -3.44
CA LEU A 94 -4.78 -12.79 -2.66
C LEU A 94 -3.38 -13.45 -2.60
N LEU A 95 -3.30 -14.77 -2.41
CA LEU A 95 -2.03 -15.50 -2.42
C LEU A 95 -1.35 -15.46 -3.79
N VAL A 96 -2.12 -15.65 -4.86
CA VAL A 96 -1.61 -15.54 -6.24
C VAL A 96 -1.11 -14.12 -6.51
N LEU A 97 -1.88 -13.09 -6.15
CA LEU A 97 -1.45 -11.70 -6.29
C LEU A 97 -0.19 -11.43 -5.48
N THR A 98 -0.09 -11.91 -4.25
CA THR A 98 1.10 -11.76 -3.40
C THR A 98 2.35 -12.29 -4.13
N GLY A 99 2.26 -13.48 -4.74
CA GLY A 99 3.34 -14.04 -5.55
C GLY A 99 3.69 -13.18 -6.77
N ILE A 100 2.69 -12.64 -7.47
CA ILE A 100 2.90 -11.73 -8.61
C ILE A 100 3.56 -10.43 -8.15
N THR A 101 3.10 -9.80 -7.06
CA THR A 101 3.64 -8.53 -6.56
C THR A 101 5.09 -8.69 -6.12
N LEU A 102 5.44 -9.82 -5.48
CA LEU A 102 6.81 -10.15 -5.11
C LEU A 102 7.72 -10.37 -6.33
N ARG A 103 7.17 -10.89 -7.43
CA ARG A 103 7.94 -11.13 -8.66
C ARG A 103 8.14 -9.86 -9.50
N VAL A 104 7.15 -8.98 -9.54
CA VAL A 104 7.17 -7.75 -10.35
C VAL A 104 8.00 -6.65 -9.68
N ARG A 105 8.05 -6.60 -8.35
CA ARG A 105 8.78 -5.54 -7.65
C ARG A 105 10.25 -5.88 -7.46
N ARG A 106 11.12 -5.03 -8.00
CA ARG A 106 12.57 -5.06 -7.77
C ARG A 106 12.96 -4.65 -6.34
N ASN A 107 12.13 -3.81 -5.70
CA ASN A 107 12.23 -3.47 -4.27
C ASN A 107 11.13 -4.17 -3.49
N PRO A 108 11.45 -5.09 -2.57
CA PRO A 108 10.45 -5.89 -1.88
C PRO A 108 9.55 -5.03 -0.99
N PRO A 109 8.23 -5.31 -0.94
CA PRO A 109 7.33 -4.67 0.01
C PRO A 109 7.74 -5.00 1.46
N PRO A 110 7.41 -4.13 2.43
CA PRO A 110 7.77 -4.34 3.83
C PRO A 110 7.18 -5.66 4.33
N ARG A 111 8.04 -6.47 4.96
CA ARG A 111 7.75 -7.86 5.39
C ARG A 111 6.43 -8.02 6.16
N PRO A 112 6.01 -7.10 7.06
CA PRO A 112 4.76 -7.26 7.81
C PRO A 112 3.53 -7.40 6.90
N ILE A 113 3.51 -6.68 5.78
CA ILE A 113 2.38 -6.70 4.85
C ILE A 113 2.30 -8.05 4.14
N VAL A 114 3.45 -8.58 3.71
CA VAL A 114 3.52 -9.91 3.06
C VAL A 114 3.02 -10.99 4.03
N VAL A 115 3.46 -10.93 5.29
CA VAL A 115 3.01 -11.86 6.33
C VAL A 115 1.50 -11.74 6.55
N LEU A 116 0.97 -10.52 6.65
CA LEU A 116 -0.48 -10.29 6.77
C LEU A 116 -1.25 -10.87 5.58
N SER A 117 -0.79 -10.66 4.34
CA SER A 117 -1.46 -11.21 3.16
C SER A 117 -1.49 -12.74 3.16
N ILE A 118 -0.40 -13.38 3.58
CA ILE A 118 -0.35 -14.84 3.69
C ILE A 118 -1.30 -15.32 4.78
N VAL A 119 -1.25 -14.70 5.97
CA VAL A 119 -2.13 -15.05 7.10
C VAL A 119 -3.60 -14.85 6.72
N SER A 120 -3.96 -13.69 6.17
CA SER A 120 -5.32 -13.39 5.71
C SER A 120 -5.78 -14.27 4.55
N GLY A 121 -4.88 -14.74 3.68
CA GLY A 121 -5.22 -15.68 2.62
C GLY A 121 -5.48 -17.11 3.16
N CYS A 122 -4.74 -17.52 4.19
CA CYS A 122 -4.90 -18.83 4.83
C CYS A 122 -6.05 -18.88 5.84
N LEU A 123 -6.37 -17.76 6.50
CA LEU A 123 -7.40 -17.68 7.54
C LEU A 123 -8.77 -18.22 7.09
N PRO A 124 -9.35 -17.81 5.94
CA PRO A 124 -10.66 -18.32 5.53
C PRO A 124 -10.64 -19.81 5.18
N MET A 125 -9.51 -20.34 4.68
CA MET A 125 -9.36 -21.78 4.45
C MET A 125 -9.36 -22.56 5.76
N VAL A 126 -8.57 -22.13 6.75
CA VAL A 126 -8.50 -22.77 8.07
C VAL A 126 -9.86 -22.69 8.77
N THR A 127 -10.48 -21.51 8.76
CA THR A 127 -11.81 -21.28 9.35
C THR A 127 -12.86 -22.20 8.72
N THR A 128 -12.91 -22.28 7.38
CA THR A 128 -13.88 -23.15 6.69
C THR A 128 -13.60 -24.63 6.98
N ALA A 129 -12.34 -25.05 6.97
CA ALA A 129 -11.97 -26.43 7.28
C ALA A 129 -12.35 -26.82 8.72
N LEU A 130 -12.12 -25.95 9.70
CA LEU A 130 -12.51 -26.16 11.08
C LEU A 130 -14.04 -26.27 11.24
N ILE A 131 -14.79 -25.41 10.55
CA ILE A 131 -16.25 -25.43 10.59
C ILE A 131 -16.80 -26.72 9.96
N VAL A 132 -16.24 -27.17 8.83
CA VAL A 132 -16.65 -28.40 8.14
C VAL A 132 -16.27 -29.66 8.92
N SER A 133 -15.18 -29.61 9.70
CA SER A 133 -14.71 -30.75 10.50
C SER A 133 -15.51 -31.02 11.78
N ARG A 134 -16.43 -30.13 12.16
CA ARG A 134 -17.33 -30.28 13.32
C ARG A 134 -18.68 -30.82 12.90
#